data_AF-A0A963LU95-F1
#
_entry.id   AF-A0A963LU95-F1
#
_cell.length_a   1.000
_cell.length_b   1.000
_cell.length_c   1.000
_cell.angle_alpha   90.00
_cell.angle_beta   90.00
_cell.angle_gamma   90.00
#
_symmetry.space_group_name_H-M   'P 1'
#
loop_
_entity.id
_entity.type
_entity.pdbx_description
1 polymer ?
#
loop_
_entity_poly.entity_id
_entity_poly.type
_entity_poly.pdbx_seq_one_letter_code
_entity_poly.pdbx_strand_id
1 'polypeptide(L)'
;MERVLKMFGGANRDPRALARGMGTALVVPLLALVLFVALWAGIAPRIETSLGAFPGPVQVLEQTRVLWADHLNERRRSAEFYQRQDARNQERLAEDPNYQPRHFVYNGKPTFLDQIVTSLVTVFTGFLLATVVAVPLGILAGSSRIVQAAINPIVQIFRPVSPLAWLPIVTLIVSAVYVTSGTPMFQKSFLISAITVTLCSLWTTLINTAVG
;
A
#
# COMPACT_ATOMS: atom_id res chain seq x y z
N MET A 1 -2.82 -0.82 26.23
CA MET A 1 -1.44 -1.10 26.66
C MET A 1 -1.30 -1.22 28.18
N GLU A 2 -1.94 -0.32 28.95
CA GLU A 2 -1.86 -0.31 30.43
C GLU A 2 -2.40 -1.60 31.10
N ARG A 3 -3.45 -2.22 30.56
CA ARG A 3 -3.95 -3.53 31.03
C ARG A 3 -2.97 -4.67 30.77
N VAL A 4 -2.18 -4.60 29.70
CA VAL A 4 -1.18 -5.61 29.33
C VAL A 4 0.06 -5.44 30.21
N LEU A 5 0.52 -4.20 30.46
CA LEU A 5 1.63 -3.94 31.39
C LEU A 5 1.28 -4.32 32.84
N LYS A 6 0.06 -4.00 33.32
CA LYS A 6 -0.45 -4.47 34.63
C LYS A 6 -0.58 -6.00 34.69
N MET A 7 -0.77 -6.67 33.54
CA MET A 7 -0.79 -8.13 33.43
C MET A 7 0.60 -8.77 33.62
N PHE A 8 1.69 -8.01 33.43
CA PHE A 8 3.06 -8.50 33.57
C PHE A 8 3.80 -8.02 34.84
N GLY A 9 3.32 -6.99 35.55
CA GLY A 9 4.09 -6.28 36.59
C GLY A 9 3.70 -6.44 38.08
N GLY A 10 3.08 -7.53 38.54
CA GLY A 10 2.68 -7.67 39.96
C GLY A 10 2.93 -9.05 40.57
N ALA A 11 3.63 -9.09 41.70
CA ALA A 11 4.19 -10.25 42.41
C ALA A 11 3.21 -11.06 43.30
N ASN A 12 1.90 -11.01 43.05
CA ASN A 12 0.93 -11.86 43.75
C ASN A 12 -0.24 -12.21 42.81
N ARG A 13 -0.13 -13.32 42.06
CA ARG A 13 -1.16 -13.75 41.10
C ARG A 13 -1.88 -14.99 41.63
N ASP A 14 -3.16 -14.81 41.94
CA ASP A 14 -4.10 -15.94 42.00
C ASP A 14 -4.08 -16.64 40.62
N PRO A 15 -3.67 -17.92 40.52
CA PRO A 15 -3.56 -18.63 39.25
C PRO A 15 -4.89 -18.67 38.48
N ARG A 16 -6.03 -18.56 39.19
CA ARG A 16 -7.36 -18.50 38.60
C ARG A 16 -7.69 -17.15 37.96
N ALA A 17 -7.07 -16.05 38.41
CA ALA A 17 -7.24 -14.72 37.83
C ALA A 17 -6.40 -14.57 36.55
N LEU A 18 -5.19 -15.15 36.54
CA LEU A 18 -4.34 -15.23 35.34
C LEU A 18 -4.99 -16.11 34.26
N ALA A 19 -5.52 -17.28 34.64
CA ALA A 19 -6.22 -18.17 33.72
C ALA A 19 -7.46 -17.51 33.08
N ARG A 20 -8.25 -16.75 33.86
CA ARG A 20 -9.39 -15.97 33.34
C ARG A 20 -8.96 -14.83 32.39
N GLY A 21 -7.87 -14.13 32.72
CA GLY A 21 -7.29 -13.08 31.87
C GLY A 21 -6.74 -13.62 30.54
N MET A 22 -6.04 -14.76 30.57
CA MET A 22 -5.52 -15.43 29.36
C MET A 22 -6.64 -16.03 28.51
N GLY A 23 -7.67 -16.61 29.14
CA GLY A 23 -8.85 -17.12 28.44
C GLY A 23 -9.55 -16.04 27.62
N THR A 24 -9.75 -14.87 28.21
CA THR A 24 -10.40 -13.73 27.52
C THR A 24 -9.49 -13.02 26.51
N ALA A 25 -8.18 -12.96 26.75
CA ALA A 25 -7.25 -12.26 25.85
C ALA A 25 -6.78 -13.10 24.65
N LEU A 26 -6.80 -14.44 24.76
CA LEU A 26 -6.24 -15.33 23.74
C LEU A 26 -7.24 -16.38 23.25
N VAL A 27 -7.91 -17.10 24.16
CA VAL A 27 -8.83 -18.18 23.77
C VAL A 27 -10.08 -17.63 23.08
N VAL A 28 -10.69 -16.57 23.61
CA VAL A 28 -11.89 -15.95 23.00
C VAL A 28 -11.62 -15.44 21.58
N PRO A 29 -10.56 -14.65 21.29
CA PRO A 29 -10.24 -14.24 19.92
C PRO A 29 -9.95 -15.41 18.96
N LEU A 30 -9.24 -16.44 19.43
CA LEU A 30 -8.95 -17.61 18.60
C LEU A 30 -10.21 -18.41 18.27
N LEU A 31 -11.09 -18.64 19.26
CA LEU A 31 -12.37 -19.29 19.03
C LEU A 31 -13.26 -18.47 18.08
N ALA A 32 -13.29 -17.15 18.23
CA ALA A 32 -14.00 -16.26 17.33
C ALA A 32 -13.45 -16.35 15.89
N LEU A 33 -12.13 -16.43 15.72
CA LEU A 33 -11.50 -16.61 14.41
C LEU A 33 -11.86 -17.97 13.79
N VAL A 34 -11.79 -19.06 14.57
CA VAL A 34 -12.17 -20.40 14.09
C VAL A 34 -13.63 -20.43 13.69
N LEU A 35 -14.52 -19.88 14.52
CA LEU A 35 -15.95 -19.78 14.21
C LEU A 35 -16.19 -18.95 12.94
N PHE A 36 -15.51 -17.82 12.81
CA PHE A 36 -15.59 -16.98 11.62
C PHE A 36 -15.15 -17.73 10.36
N VAL A 37 -14.00 -18.41 10.39
CA VAL A 37 -13.51 -19.20 9.26
C VAL A 37 -14.46 -20.35 8.93
N ALA A 38 -15.03 -21.02 9.93
CA ALA A 38 -16.00 -22.09 9.73
C ALA A 38 -17.30 -21.58 9.09
N LEU A 39 -17.83 -20.44 9.57
CA LEU A 39 -19.00 -19.78 8.98
C LEU A 39 -18.72 -19.34 7.54
N TRP A 40 -17.56 -18.71 7.30
CA TRP A 40 -17.14 -18.30 5.96
C TRP A 40 -17.03 -19.51 5.03
N ALA A 41 -16.38 -20.60 5.45
CA ALA A 41 -16.26 -21.83 4.67
C ALA A 41 -17.61 -22.46 4.32
N GLY A 42 -18.58 -22.43 5.24
CA GLY A 42 -19.91 -22.98 5.03
C GLY A 42 -20.83 -22.10 4.18
N ILE A 43 -20.67 -20.78 4.25
CA ILE A 43 -21.53 -19.80 3.57
C ILE A 43 -21.02 -19.48 2.16
N ALA A 44 -19.70 -19.33 1.96
CA ALA A 44 -19.11 -18.88 0.70
C ALA A 44 -19.61 -19.66 -0.53
N PRO A 45 -19.66 -21.01 -0.54
CA PRO A 45 -20.13 -21.76 -1.70
C PRO A 45 -21.62 -21.56 -2.02
N ARG A 46 -22.41 -21.03 -1.07
CA ARG A 46 -23.86 -20.80 -1.24
C ARG A 46 -24.19 -19.44 -1.86
N ILE A 47 -23.19 -18.57 -2.02
CA ILE A 47 -23.35 -17.25 -2.62
C ILE A 47 -22.94 -17.35 -4.09
N GLU A 48 -23.92 -17.43 -4.98
CA GLU A 48 -23.69 -17.38 -6.42
C GLU A 48 -23.60 -15.92 -6.89
N THR A 49 -22.51 -15.61 -7.58
CA THR A 49 -22.30 -14.32 -8.23
C THR A 49 -22.29 -14.51 -9.74
N SER A 50 -22.34 -13.42 -10.50
CA SER A 50 -22.20 -13.46 -11.97
C SER A 50 -20.86 -14.06 -12.46
N LEU A 51 -19.87 -14.21 -11.56
CA LEU A 51 -18.55 -14.76 -11.83
C LEU A 51 -18.34 -16.17 -11.24
N GLY A 52 -19.39 -16.78 -10.67
CA GLY A 52 -19.35 -18.08 -9.98
C GLY A 52 -19.57 -17.98 -8.48
N ALA A 53 -19.30 -19.07 -7.75
CA ALA A 53 -19.46 -19.12 -6.30
C ALA A 53 -18.41 -18.24 -5.59
N PHE A 54 -18.80 -17.63 -4.48
CA PHE A 54 -17.89 -16.81 -3.68
C PHE A 54 -16.73 -17.66 -3.11
N PRO A 55 -15.48 -17.19 -3.16
CA PRO A 55 -14.34 -18.01 -2.77
C PRO A 55 -14.29 -18.28 -1.26
N GLY A 56 -14.09 -19.54 -0.90
CA GLY A 56 -13.89 -19.98 0.49
C GLY A 56 -12.44 -19.81 0.98
N PRO A 57 -12.17 -19.99 2.28
CA PRO A 57 -10.84 -19.79 2.87
C PRO A 57 -9.74 -20.63 2.24
N VAL A 58 -10.03 -21.90 1.90
CA VAL A 58 -9.06 -22.80 1.27
C VAL A 58 -8.73 -22.35 -0.15
N GLN A 59 -9.72 -21.88 -0.90
CA GLN A 59 -9.51 -21.36 -2.26
C GLN A 59 -8.66 -20.09 -2.22
N VAL A 60 -8.88 -19.19 -1.26
CA VAL A 60 -8.05 -17.99 -1.06
C VAL A 60 -6.59 -18.36 -0.75
N LEU A 61 -6.37 -19.35 0.11
CA LEU A 61 -5.02 -19.85 0.41
C LEU A 61 -4.36 -20.44 -0.84
N GLU A 62 -5.09 -21.19 -1.64
CA GLU A 62 -4.57 -21.78 -2.87
C GLU A 62 -4.20 -20.70 -3.90
N GLN A 63 -5.08 -19.70 -4.10
CA GLN A 63 -4.77 -18.56 -4.97
C GLN A 63 -3.54 -17.77 -4.48
N THR A 64 -3.38 -17.63 -3.16
CA THR A 64 -2.19 -16.98 -2.59
C THR A 64 -0.91 -17.74 -2.94
N ARG A 65 -0.93 -19.08 -2.88
CA ARG A 65 0.21 -19.92 -3.29
C ARG A 65 0.51 -19.80 -4.78
N VAL A 66 -0.52 -19.73 -5.62
CA VAL A 66 -0.38 -19.53 -7.08
C VAL A 66 0.30 -18.19 -7.37
N LEU A 67 -0.14 -17.10 -6.73
CA LEU A 67 0.48 -15.78 -6.88
C LEU A 67 1.95 -15.77 -6.42
N TRP A 68 2.26 -16.48 -5.34
CA TRP A 68 3.63 -16.62 -4.85
C TRP A 68 4.52 -17.41 -5.83
N ALA A 69 4.02 -18.52 -6.36
CA ALA A 69 4.73 -19.33 -7.34
C ALA A 69 4.95 -18.55 -8.66
N ASP A 70 3.95 -17.79 -9.12
CA ASP A 70 4.07 -16.90 -10.29
C ASP A 70 5.17 -15.86 -10.09
N HIS A 71 5.24 -15.25 -8.89
CA HIS A 71 6.32 -14.31 -8.56
C HIS A 71 7.71 -14.95 -8.68
N LEU A 72 7.92 -16.11 -8.05
CA LEU A 72 9.21 -16.80 -8.09
C LEU A 72 9.59 -17.23 -9.51
N ASN A 73 8.63 -17.73 -10.28
CA ASN A 73 8.86 -18.14 -11.67
C ASN A 73 9.24 -16.94 -12.54
N GLU A 74 8.62 -15.78 -12.34
CA GLU A 74 8.95 -14.57 -13.09
C GLU A 74 10.35 -14.04 -12.72
N ARG A 75 10.76 -14.13 -11.45
CA ARG A 75 12.14 -13.81 -11.02
C ARG A 75 13.16 -14.73 -11.67
N ARG A 76 12.86 -16.03 -11.81
CA ARG A 76 13.74 -16.98 -12.51
C ARG A 76 13.87 -16.62 -14.00
N ARG A 77 12.75 -16.35 -14.68
CA ARG A 77 12.75 -15.93 -16.11
C ARG A 77 13.54 -14.67 -16.35
N SER A 78 13.40 -13.68 -15.46
CA SER A 78 14.17 -12.44 -15.49
C SER A 78 15.66 -12.71 -15.36
N ALA A 79 16.08 -13.54 -14.39
CA ALA A 79 17.48 -13.91 -14.21
C ALA A 79 18.06 -14.66 -15.42
N GLU A 80 17.33 -15.64 -15.96
CA GLU A 80 17.74 -16.38 -17.15
C GLU A 80 17.85 -15.47 -18.39
N PHE A 81 16.97 -14.48 -18.52
CA PHE A 81 17.05 -13.50 -19.61
C PHE A 81 18.35 -12.71 -19.56
N TYR A 82 18.73 -12.19 -18.39
CA TYR A 82 19.97 -11.44 -18.21
C TYR A 82 21.20 -12.34 -18.42
N GLN A 83 21.18 -13.58 -17.92
CA GLN A 83 22.26 -14.54 -18.17
C GLN A 83 22.48 -14.81 -19.67
N ARG A 84 21.39 -15.04 -20.42
CA ARG A 84 21.46 -15.24 -21.87
C ARG A 84 21.93 -13.99 -22.61
N GLN A 85 21.60 -12.80 -22.10
CA GLN A 85 22.07 -11.54 -22.68
C GLN A 85 23.57 -11.35 -22.46
N ASP A 86 24.04 -11.60 -21.23
CA ASP A 86 25.45 -11.41 -20.88
C ASP A 86 26.33 -12.43 -21.60
N ALA A 87 25.89 -13.69 -21.74
CA ALA A 87 26.58 -14.71 -22.51
C ALA A 87 26.75 -14.31 -23.99
N ARG A 88 25.67 -13.86 -24.65
CA ARG A 88 25.73 -13.39 -26.06
C ARG A 88 26.60 -12.15 -26.23
N ASN A 89 26.62 -11.25 -25.24
CA ASN A 89 27.47 -10.08 -25.28
C ASN A 89 28.95 -10.46 -25.12
N GLN A 90 29.26 -11.43 -24.26
CA GLN A 90 30.62 -11.95 -24.08
C GLN A 90 31.13 -12.66 -25.34
N GLU A 91 30.31 -13.50 -25.98
CA GLU A 91 30.64 -14.16 -27.24
C GLU A 91 30.99 -13.14 -28.33
N ARG A 92 30.17 -12.09 -28.47
CA ARG A 92 30.41 -11.01 -29.45
C ARG A 92 31.63 -10.16 -29.14
N LEU A 93 31.93 -9.92 -27.87
CA LEU A 93 33.16 -9.23 -27.45
C LEU A 93 34.42 -10.06 -27.75
N ALA A 94 34.32 -11.39 -27.65
CA ALA A 94 35.43 -12.29 -27.95
C ALA A 94 35.72 -12.35 -29.47
N GLU A 95 34.69 -12.24 -30.31
CA GLU A 95 34.82 -12.16 -31.77
C GLU A 95 35.25 -10.77 -32.24
N ASP A 96 34.72 -9.70 -31.65
CA ASP A 96 35.02 -8.31 -31.97
C ASP A 96 35.29 -7.49 -30.69
N PRO A 97 36.57 -7.20 -30.37
CA PRO A 97 36.93 -6.38 -29.21
C PRO A 97 36.36 -4.95 -29.22
N ASN A 98 35.91 -4.44 -30.38
CA ASN A 98 35.26 -3.13 -30.50
C ASN A 98 33.74 -3.20 -30.36
N TYR A 99 33.16 -4.40 -30.18
CA TYR A 99 31.72 -4.56 -29.96
C TYR A 99 31.28 -3.86 -28.67
N GLN A 100 30.19 -3.08 -28.76
CA GLN A 100 29.57 -2.46 -27.59
C GLN A 100 28.43 -3.34 -27.08
N PRO A 101 28.52 -3.89 -25.85
CA PRO A 101 27.47 -4.72 -25.25
C PRO A 101 26.13 -4.00 -25.22
N ARG A 102 25.09 -4.68 -25.70
CA ARG A 102 23.72 -4.16 -25.64
C ARG A 102 23.01 -4.76 -24.43
N HIS A 103 22.51 -3.91 -23.56
CA HIS A 103 21.70 -4.32 -22.40
C HIS A 103 20.23 -4.00 -22.68
N PHE A 104 19.45 -5.02 -23.01
CA PHE A 104 18.01 -4.94 -23.05
C PHE A 104 17.44 -5.12 -21.63
N VAL A 105 16.37 -4.41 -21.35
CA VAL A 105 15.62 -4.53 -20.09
C VAL A 105 14.61 -5.67 -20.22
N TYR A 106 14.48 -6.48 -19.18
CA TYR A 106 13.48 -7.53 -19.13
C TYR A 106 12.08 -6.94 -18.99
N ASN A 107 11.24 -7.09 -20.02
CA ASN A 107 9.87 -6.55 -20.08
C ASN A 107 8.80 -7.56 -19.64
N GLY A 108 9.04 -8.27 -18.53
CA GLY A 108 8.07 -9.21 -17.95
C GLY A 108 6.84 -8.53 -17.36
N LYS A 109 5.77 -9.31 -17.12
CA LYS A 109 4.55 -8.80 -16.45
C LYS A 109 4.87 -8.44 -14.98
N PRO A 110 4.34 -7.33 -14.43
CA PRO A 110 4.51 -7.01 -13.03
C PRO A 110 3.77 -8.03 -12.16
N THR A 111 4.48 -8.63 -11.21
CA THR A 111 3.92 -9.63 -10.31
C THR A 111 3.06 -8.97 -9.21
N PHE A 112 2.29 -9.75 -8.47
CA PHE A 112 1.49 -9.26 -7.35
C PHE A 112 2.33 -8.47 -6.31
N LEU A 113 3.53 -8.95 -5.98
CA LEU A 113 4.43 -8.22 -5.06
C LEU A 113 4.95 -6.92 -5.66
N ASP A 114 5.26 -6.90 -6.96
CA ASP A 114 5.68 -5.65 -7.63
C ASP A 114 4.58 -4.60 -7.58
N GLN A 115 3.33 -5.01 -7.76
CA GLN A 115 2.17 -4.13 -7.68
C GLN A 115 1.95 -3.61 -6.24
N ILE A 116 2.13 -4.45 -5.22
CA ILE A 116 2.10 -4.01 -3.81
C ILE A 116 3.16 -2.94 -3.57
N VAL A 117 4.41 -3.20 -3.94
CA VAL A 117 5.50 -2.26 -3.73
C VAL A 117 5.25 -0.95 -4.48
N THR A 118 4.82 -1.03 -5.74
CA THR A 118 4.48 0.15 -6.54
C THR A 118 3.38 0.98 -5.89
N SER A 119 2.32 0.32 -5.40
CA SER A 119 1.24 0.98 -4.67
C SER A 119 1.73 1.65 -3.39
N LEU A 120 2.53 0.94 -2.58
CA LEU A 120 3.11 1.48 -1.35
C LEU A 120 3.98 2.70 -1.63
N VAL A 121 4.91 2.60 -2.57
CA VAL A 121 5.80 3.73 -2.95
C VAL A 121 4.96 4.94 -3.39
N THR A 122 3.90 4.72 -4.15
CA THR A 122 3.00 5.78 -4.62
C THR A 122 2.27 6.46 -3.46
N VAL A 123 1.70 5.66 -2.54
CA VAL A 123 0.98 6.17 -1.36
C VAL A 123 1.93 6.91 -0.42
N PHE A 124 3.11 6.35 -0.14
CA PHE A 124 4.12 6.99 0.69
C PHE A 124 4.63 8.29 0.07
N THR A 125 4.84 8.33 -1.24
CA THR A 125 5.24 9.56 -1.94
C THR A 125 4.19 10.66 -1.76
N GLY A 126 2.92 10.35 -2.04
CA GLY A 126 1.83 11.31 -1.86
C GLY A 126 1.68 11.77 -0.41
N PHE A 127 1.78 10.84 0.54
CA PHE A 127 1.72 11.15 1.97
C PHE A 127 2.88 12.04 2.43
N LEU A 128 4.11 11.78 1.98
CA LEU A 128 5.27 12.61 2.32
C LEU A 128 5.11 14.03 1.76
N LEU A 129 4.68 14.15 0.51
CA LEU A 129 4.38 15.46 -0.09
C LEU A 129 3.30 16.21 0.69
N ALA A 130 2.23 15.52 1.10
CA ALA A 130 1.20 16.11 1.95
C ALA A 130 1.77 16.56 3.29
N THR A 131 2.60 15.73 3.92
CA THR A 131 3.18 15.99 5.25
C THR A 131 4.07 17.22 5.23
N VAL A 132 4.92 17.37 4.21
CA VAL A 132 5.82 18.53 4.05
C VAL A 132 5.04 19.86 4.01
N VAL A 133 3.82 19.85 3.49
CA VAL A 133 2.94 21.05 3.41
C VAL A 133 2.04 21.17 4.64
N ALA A 134 1.38 20.07 5.01
CA ALA A 134 0.36 20.02 6.04
C ALA A 134 0.91 20.24 7.45
N VAL A 135 2.11 19.73 7.75
CA VAL A 135 2.69 19.85 9.09
C VAL A 135 3.06 21.30 9.41
N PRO A 136 3.82 22.03 8.56
CA PRO A 136 4.08 23.46 8.82
C PRO A 136 2.79 24.27 8.93
N LEU A 137 1.83 24.07 8.03
CA LEU A 137 0.54 24.76 8.08
C LEU A 137 -0.26 24.41 9.35
N GLY A 138 -0.23 23.15 9.78
CA GLY A 138 -0.89 22.69 11.00
C GLY A 138 -0.28 23.32 12.25
N ILE A 139 1.05 23.39 12.34
CA ILE A 139 1.76 24.06 13.45
C ILE A 139 1.40 25.55 13.49
N LEU A 140 1.40 26.23 12.33
CA LEU A 140 1.02 27.64 12.25
C LEU A 140 -0.44 27.88 12.65
N ALA A 141 -1.36 26.99 12.24
CA ALA A 141 -2.75 27.04 12.66
C ALA A 141 -2.88 26.85 14.18
N GLY A 142 -2.30 25.79 14.73
CA GLY A 142 -2.34 25.49 16.17
C GLY A 142 -1.71 26.57 17.05
N SER A 143 -0.71 27.30 16.53
CA SER A 143 0.00 28.35 17.27
C SER A 143 -0.64 29.75 17.17
N SER A 144 -1.54 30.00 16.20
CA SER A 144 -2.12 31.32 15.97
C SER A 144 -3.63 31.29 15.73
N ARG A 145 -4.39 31.98 16.59
CA ARG A 145 -5.86 32.09 16.45
C ARG A 145 -6.29 32.72 15.12
N ILE A 146 -5.47 33.62 14.56
CA ILE A 146 -5.76 34.27 13.27
C ILE A 146 -5.60 33.26 12.13
N VAL A 147 -4.49 32.49 12.14
CA VAL A 147 -4.23 31.47 11.11
C VAL A 147 -5.25 30.34 11.21
N GLN A 148 -5.58 29.91 12.43
CA GLN A 148 -6.66 28.95 12.69
C GLN A 148 -7.99 29.44 12.10
N ALA A 149 -8.37 30.69 12.36
CA ALA A 149 -9.63 31.26 11.86
C ALA A 149 -9.66 31.35 10.32
N ALA A 150 -8.52 31.60 9.67
CA ALA A 150 -8.40 31.64 8.22
C ALA A 150 -8.44 30.25 7.57
N ILE A 151 -7.79 29.25 8.16
CA ILE A 151 -7.68 27.90 7.61
C ILE A 151 -8.93 27.06 7.87
N ASN A 152 -9.60 27.27 9.01
CA ASN A 152 -10.74 26.44 9.44
C ASN A 152 -11.89 26.37 8.40
N PRO A 153 -12.34 27.46 7.75
CA PRO A 153 -13.35 27.38 6.68
C PRO A 153 -12.91 26.51 5.50
N ILE A 154 -11.65 26.66 5.05
CA ILE A 154 -11.08 25.88 3.94
C ILE A 154 -11.10 24.39 4.28
N VAL A 155 -10.62 24.06 5.48
CA VAL A 155 -10.59 22.69 5.98
C VAL A 155 -11.98 22.07 6.04
N GLN A 156 -13.00 22.80 6.51
CA GLN A 156 -14.37 22.29 6.58
C GLN A 156 -14.96 21.97 5.20
N ILE A 157 -14.61 22.76 4.18
CA ILE A 157 -15.07 22.54 2.80
C ILE A 157 -14.41 21.30 2.19
N PHE A 158 -13.10 21.13 2.38
CA PHE A 158 -12.36 20.05 1.72
C PHE A 158 -12.32 18.73 2.50
N ARG A 159 -12.52 18.76 3.82
CA ARG A 159 -12.56 17.56 4.67
C ARG A 159 -13.52 16.46 4.19
N PRO A 160 -14.77 16.73 3.75
CA PRO A 160 -15.68 15.69 3.28
C PRO A 160 -15.43 15.23 1.83
N VAL A 161 -14.44 15.82 1.12
CA VAL A 161 -14.19 15.48 -0.28
C VAL A 161 -13.48 14.14 -0.37
N SER A 162 -14.19 13.15 -0.90
CA SER A 162 -13.67 11.80 -1.13
C SER A 162 -12.51 11.79 -2.14
N PRO A 163 -11.52 10.89 -1.97
CA PRO A 163 -10.48 10.64 -2.97
C PRO A 163 -11.00 10.42 -4.39
N LEU A 164 -12.17 9.79 -4.51
CA LEU A 164 -12.79 9.51 -5.80
C LEU A 164 -13.15 10.78 -6.58
N ALA A 165 -13.43 11.89 -5.89
CA ALA A 165 -13.75 13.18 -6.52
C ALA A 165 -12.52 13.88 -7.10
N TRP A 166 -11.34 13.66 -6.51
CA TRP A 166 -10.08 14.25 -6.97
C TRP A 166 -9.53 13.57 -8.23
N LEU A 167 -9.81 12.27 -8.41
CA LEU A 167 -9.25 11.48 -9.51
C LEU A 167 -9.49 12.09 -10.90
N PRO A 168 -10.73 12.50 -11.30
CA PRO A 168 -10.96 13.09 -12.62
C PRO A 168 -10.23 14.42 -12.81
N ILE A 169 -10.23 15.28 -11.80
CA ILE A 169 -9.60 16.60 -11.83
C ILE A 169 -8.09 16.45 -11.99
N VAL A 170 -7.47 15.61 -11.16
CA VAL A 170 -6.03 15.35 -11.23
C VAL A 170 -5.66 14.68 -12.55
N THR A 171 -6.45 13.72 -13.03
CA THR A 171 -6.23 13.07 -14.32
C THR A 171 -6.24 14.07 -15.46
N LEU A 172 -7.22 14.99 -15.48
CA LEU A 172 -7.30 16.05 -16.48
C LEU A 172 -6.09 16.97 -16.42
N ILE A 173 -5.75 17.47 -15.23
CA ILE A 173 -4.62 18.39 -15.03
C ILE A 173 -3.33 17.72 -15.48
N VAL A 174 -3.00 16.53 -14.95
CA VAL A 174 -1.77 15.81 -15.32
C VAL A 174 -1.74 15.51 -16.81
N SER A 175 -2.86 15.14 -17.43
CA SER A 175 -2.89 14.88 -18.87
C SER A 175 -2.65 16.14 -19.71
N ALA A 176 -3.10 17.30 -19.24
CA ALA A 176 -2.95 18.57 -19.92
C ALA A 176 -1.57 19.21 -19.71
N VAL A 177 -1.03 19.19 -18.47
CA VAL A 177 0.24 19.86 -18.14
C VAL A 177 1.47 18.96 -18.27
N TYR A 178 1.31 17.64 -18.16
CA TYR A 178 2.43 16.69 -18.26
C TYR A 178 2.41 16.01 -19.64
N VAL A 179 2.75 16.79 -20.67
CA VAL A 179 2.92 16.34 -22.05
C VAL A 179 4.39 15.97 -22.25
N THR A 180 4.67 14.68 -22.41
CA THR A 180 6.04 14.19 -22.62
C THR A 180 6.28 13.90 -24.10
N SER A 181 7.21 14.62 -24.73
CA SER A 181 7.64 14.39 -26.12
C SER A 181 8.83 13.41 -26.25
N GLY A 182 9.36 12.91 -25.12
CA GLY A 182 10.49 11.97 -25.05
C GLY A 182 10.32 10.92 -23.94
N THR A 183 11.40 10.48 -23.29
CA THR A 183 11.32 9.54 -22.15
C THR A 183 10.77 10.24 -20.91
N PRO A 184 9.57 9.85 -20.40
CA PRO A 184 8.98 10.52 -19.25
C PRO A 184 9.77 10.24 -17.97
N MET A 185 9.99 11.28 -17.16
CA MET A 185 10.66 11.15 -15.85
C MET A 185 9.80 10.33 -14.87
N PHE A 186 8.48 10.52 -14.90
CA PHE A 186 7.51 9.76 -14.13
C PHE A 186 6.37 9.23 -15.01
N GLN A 187 5.80 8.09 -14.62
CA GLN A 187 4.59 7.56 -15.24
C GLN A 187 3.38 8.43 -14.88
N LYS A 188 2.46 8.64 -15.84
CA LYS A 188 1.25 9.45 -15.60
C LYS A 188 0.38 8.87 -14.49
N SER A 189 0.21 7.54 -14.46
CA SER A 189 -0.54 6.82 -13.41
C SER A 189 0.04 7.04 -12.02
N PHE A 190 1.37 7.08 -11.92
CA PHE A 190 2.07 7.40 -10.68
C PHE A 190 1.78 8.82 -10.22
N LEU A 191 1.92 9.82 -11.10
CA LEU A 191 1.65 11.22 -10.76
C LEU A 191 0.19 11.44 -10.35
N ILE A 192 -0.76 10.88 -11.11
CA ILE A 192 -2.19 11.00 -10.80
C ILE A 192 -2.49 10.43 -9.42
N SER A 193 -1.98 9.23 -9.13
CA SER A 193 -2.22 8.55 -7.86
C SER A 193 -1.54 9.27 -6.69
N ALA A 194 -0.27 9.67 -6.85
CA ALA A 194 0.48 10.37 -5.81
C ALA A 194 -0.15 11.73 -5.47
N ILE A 195 -0.54 12.53 -6.47
CA ILE A 195 -1.21 13.82 -6.25
C ILE A 195 -2.58 13.63 -5.59
N THR A 196 -3.33 12.61 -6.02
CA THR A 196 -4.62 12.28 -5.38
C THR A 196 -4.41 11.95 -3.91
N VAL A 197 -3.46 11.08 -3.58
CA VAL A 197 -3.12 10.75 -2.18
C VAL A 197 -2.68 11.99 -1.39
N THR A 198 -1.88 12.87 -2.00
CA THR A 198 -1.48 14.14 -1.40
C THR A 198 -2.70 14.96 -0.99
N LEU A 199 -3.63 15.21 -1.92
CA LEU A 199 -4.83 16.01 -1.65
C LEU A 199 -5.76 15.40 -0.61
N CYS A 200 -5.84 14.07 -0.56
CA CYS A 200 -6.71 13.37 0.38
C CYS A 200 -6.16 13.35 1.80
N SER A 201 -4.85 13.16 1.94
CA SER A 201 -4.19 13.05 3.24
C SER A 201 -3.83 14.41 3.85
N LEU A 202 -3.65 15.45 3.03
CA LEU A 202 -3.24 16.80 3.47
C LEU A 202 -4.13 17.35 4.58
N TRP A 203 -5.46 17.28 4.42
CA TRP A 203 -6.40 17.87 5.38
C TRP A 203 -6.38 17.15 6.73
N THR A 204 -6.37 15.81 6.72
CA THR A 204 -6.30 15.00 7.94
C THR A 204 -4.98 15.24 8.67
N THR A 205 -3.86 15.28 7.95
CA THR A 205 -2.54 15.55 8.53
C THR A 205 -2.48 16.97 9.13
N LEU A 206 -3.03 17.97 8.44
CA LEU A 206 -3.06 19.35 8.92
C LEU A 206 -3.86 19.47 10.22
N ILE A 207 -5.08 18.91 10.26
CA ILE A 207 -5.94 18.96 11.45
C ILE A 207 -5.28 18.26 12.63
N ASN A 208 -4.76 17.05 12.42
CA ASN A 208 -4.10 16.30 13.49
C ASN A 208 -2.90 17.07 14.04
N THR A 209 -2.14 17.75 13.17
CA THR A 209 -1.01 18.58 13.60
C THR A 209 -1.46 19.85 14.33
N ALA A 210 -2.57 20.47 13.91
CA ALA A 210 -3.08 21.69 14.53
C ALA A 210 -3.68 21.47 15.92
N VAL A 211 -4.22 20.27 16.19
CA VAL A 211 -4.86 19.93 17.48
C VAL A 211 -3.87 19.34 18.49
N GLY A 212 -2.78 18.69 18.02
CA GLY A 212 -1.76 18.07 18.86
C GLY A 212 -2.02 16.60 19.15
#